data_AF-A0A068XZ42-F1
#
_entry.id   AF-A0A068XZ42-F1
#
_cell.length_a   1.000
_cell.length_b   1.000
_cell.length_c   1.000
_cell.angle_alpha   90.00
_cell.angle_beta   90.00
_cell.angle_gamma   90.00
#
_symmetry.space_group_name_H-M   'P 1'
#
loop_
_entity.id
_entity.type
_entity.pdbx_description
1 polymer ?
#
loop_
_entity_poly.entity_id
_entity_poly.type
_entity_poly.pdbx_seq_one_letter_code
_entity_poly.pdbx_strand_id
1 'polypeptide(L)'
;MAPMRQDSATFNMTCLLREWDRAPRERRRQLLQNFIDQHWNRSGPELELELAQMASLFLARICVWVKLTYMSGTCLTEQLQVLYIFLSAASSHNFLAEFLQNGGILCLQELCVLPGAKEVDKYWALRVLSCVANGGTRYKETICECYGIRAVAECMAKSRSERTQEAARDVLEQLAEGNPRFRDQVYKGLIAVLPCDSAKAQQLALQSIRILQIGNPVANRALIDRVNCIMESLHFSVQAAALELVRTLMQCDIADDILKALVCLLHPQREIELGKLFNKATKSISDSSDEDDNDFFETVNENADNPKKPAGNDGVEEDEVGTMDDGRLIVARSIKTMRRRVGGRASPRVSSYTTSSRSSSQQRRSRHPRRGKDGSAFSKASIDQTLGKTKDFDDDQAVLLPTPAFVQQASAAKCIGVLIEDSVNLTKRLLSLGALSGLLYAMGNLEYPDSQRHASLAVKMLCERYLPIREVVSQVMGQALYEEFFKNTDEFYLRMTPLQADLLVSSKAKFAGIDEISLEKEA
;
A
#
# COMPACT_ATOMS: atom_id res chain seq x y z
N MET A 1 37.21 -51.63 8.76
CA MET A 1 35.73 -51.54 8.80
C MET A 1 35.14 -50.28 8.16
N ALA A 2 35.92 -49.24 7.83
CA ALA A 2 35.45 -48.08 7.06
C ALA A 2 34.99 -48.34 5.60
N PRO A 3 35.63 -49.22 4.79
CA PRO A 3 35.29 -49.33 3.37
C PRO A 3 33.91 -49.95 3.10
N MET A 4 33.50 -50.98 3.87
CA MET A 4 32.21 -51.66 3.68
C MET A 4 30.97 -50.77 3.93
N ARG A 5 31.07 -49.78 4.83
CA ARG A 5 29.98 -48.83 5.07
C ARG A 5 29.86 -47.81 3.94
N GLN A 6 31.00 -47.39 3.38
CA GLN A 6 31.06 -46.44 2.28
C GLN A 6 30.54 -47.05 0.97
N ASP A 7 30.83 -48.33 0.72
CA ASP A 7 30.29 -49.08 -0.43
C ASP A 7 28.76 -49.25 -0.34
N SER A 8 28.23 -49.53 0.86
CA SER A 8 26.78 -49.63 1.11
C SER A 8 26.07 -48.28 0.98
N ALA A 9 26.63 -47.20 1.53
CA ALA A 9 26.08 -45.86 1.38
C ALA A 9 26.08 -45.40 -0.09
N THR A 10 27.14 -45.70 -0.84
CA THR A 10 27.23 -45.41 -2.28
C THR A 10 26.19 -46.18 -3.07
N PHE A 11 25.98 -47.46 -2.74
CA PHE A 11 24.94 -48.29 -3.37
C PHE A 11 23.54 -47.74 -3.08
N ASN A 12 23.23 -47.41 -1.83
CA ASN A 12 21.94 -46.86 -1.42
C ASN A 12 21.64 -45.54 -2.14
N MET A 13 22.61 -44.64 -2.21
CA MET A 13 22.44 -43.36 -2.90
C MET A 13 22.33 -43.54 -4.42
N THR A 14 23.05 -44.50 -5.02
CA THR A 14 22.88 -44.85 -6.44
C THR A 14 21.47 -45.39 -6.73
N CYS A 15 20.92 -46.20 -5.82
CA CYS A 15 19.54 -46.68 -5.90
C CYS A 15 18.55 -45.53 -5.77
N LEU A 16 18.74 -44.60 -4.83
CA LEU A 16 17.91 -43.40 -4.66
C LEU A 16 17.90 -42.54 -5.93
N LEU A 17 19.06 -42.29 -6.54
CA LEU A 17 19.16 -41.52 -7.79
C LEU A 17 18.44 -42.22 -8.95
N ARG A 18 18.58 -43.55 -9.07
CA ARG A 18 17.85 -44.33 -10.10
C ARG A 18 16.35 -44.33 -9.86
N GLU A 19 15.93 -44.44 -8.60
CA GLU A 19 14.53 -44.36 -8.22
C GLU A 19 13.96 -42.98 -8.55
N TRP A 20 14.68 -41.91 -8.20
CA TRP A 20 14.30 -40.54 -8.55
C TRP A 20 14.07 -40.37 -10.06
N ASP A 21 15.02 -40.83 -10.88
CA ASP A 21 14.96 -40.65 -12.33
C ASP A 21 13.75 -41.37 -12.95
N ARG A 22 13.31 -42.50 -12.37
CA ARG A 22 12.17 -43.31 -12.84
C ARG A 22 10.83 -43.02 -12.13
N ALA A 23 10.87 -42.32 -10.99
CA ALA A 23 9.72 -42.14 -10.13
C ALA A 23 8.66 -41.20 -10.73
N PRO A 24 7.35 -41.50 -10.54
CA PRO A 24 6.28 -40.55 -10.81
C PRO A 24 6.32 -39.40 -9.79
N ARG A 25 5.55 -38.34 -10.08
CA ARG A 25 5.47 -37.12 -9.27
C ARG A 25 5.26 -37.40 -7.78
N GLU A 26 4.29 -38.23 -7.43
CA GLU A 26 3.91 -38.51 -6.03
C GLU A 26 5.05 -39.19 -5.29
N ARG A 27 5.77 -40.10 -5.97
CA ARG A 27 6.91 -40.80 -5.39
C ARG A 27 8.09 -39.87 -5.20
N ARG A 28 8.39 -39.00 -6.17
CA ARG A 28 9.43 -37.96 -6.00
C ARG A 28 9.10 -37.01 -4.84
N ARG A 29 7.83 -36.65 -4.65
CA ARG A 29 7.40 -35.87 -3.47
C ARG A 29 7.71 -36.60 -2.17
N GLN A 30 7.40 -37.89 -2.07
CA GLN A 30 7.73 -38.69 -0.88
C GLN A 30 9.24 -38.74 -0.63
N LEU A 31 10.05 -38.92 -1.69
CA LEU A 31 11.50 -38.91 -1.57
C LEU A 31 12.01 -37.56 -1.04
N LEU A 32 11.49 -36.44 -1.54
CA LEU A 32 11.82 -35.12 -1.02
C LEU A 32 11.39 -34.93 0.43
N GLN A 33 10.18 -35.36 0.80
CA GLN A 33 9.70 -35.24 2.18
C GLN A 33 10.58 -36.03 3.14
N ASN A 34 10.90 -37.29 2.80
CA ASN A 34 11.81 -38.11 3.60
C ASN A 34 13.19 -37.44 3.75
N PHE A 35 13.69 -36.81 2.69
CA PHE A 35 14.95 -36.08 2.74
C PHE A 35 14.87 -34.87 3.69
N ILE A 36 13.78 -34.09 3.61
CA ILE A 36 13.56 -32.92 4.48
C ILE A 36 13.55 -33.34 5.95
N ASP A 37 12.82 -34.42 6.27
CA ASP A 37 12.66 -34.91 7.65
C ASP A 37 13.99 -35.43 8.22
N GLN A 38 14.88 -35.98 7.38
CA GLN A 38 16.16 -36.58 7.80
C GLN A 38 17.31 -35.58 7.92
N HIS A 39 17.35 -34.56 7.05
CA HIS A 39 18.54 -33.73 6.85
C HIS A 39 18.35 -32.26 7.28
N TRP A 40 17.36 -31.98 8.11
CA TRP A 40 17.18 -30.63 8.66
C TRP A 40 18.38 -30.20 9.52
N ASN A 41 18.84 -28.94 9.35
CA ASN A 41 19.97 -28.34 10.08
C ASN A 41 21.33 -29.07 9.97
N ARG A 42 21.55 -29.87 8.92
CA ARG A 42 22.84 -30.54 8.68
C ARG A 42 23.89 -29.60 8.08
N SER A 43 25.16 -29.86 8.38
CA SER A 43 26.29 -29.16 7.75
C SER A 43 26.60 -29.72 6.36
N GLY A 44 27.28 -28.96 5.50
CA GLY A 44 27.64 -29.40 4.15
C GLY A 44 28.49 -30.68 4.14
N PRO A 45 29.54 -30.79 4.99
CA PRO A 45 30.31 -32.03 5.12
C PRO A 45 29.49 -33.23 5.62
N GLU A 46 28.53 -33.01 6.51
CA GLU A 46 27.61 -34.07 6.95
C GLU A 46 26.71 -34.54 5.81
N LEU A 47 26.16 -33.61 5.03
CA LEU A 47 25.37 -33.93 3.83
C LEU A 47 26.19 -34.75 2.82
N GLU A 48 27.44 -34.36 2.56
CA GLU A 48 28.32 -35.12 1.66
C GLU A 48 28.63 -36.51 2.23
N LEU A 49 28.86 -36.64 3.54
CA LEU A 49 29.13 -37.93 4.16
C LEU A 49 27.89 -38.85 4.10
N GLU A 50 26.71 -38.34 4.44
CA GLU A 50 25.46 -39.10 4.44
C GLU A 50 25.01 -39.47 3.01
N LEU A 51 25.29 -38.61 2.03
CA LEU A 51 24.99 -38.84 0.62
C LEU A 51 26.15 -39.49 -0.15
N ALA A 52 27.11 -40.11 0.56
CA ALA A 52 28.23 -40.84 -0.03
C ALA A 52 29.00 -40.07 -1.12
N GLN A 53 29.26 -38.78 -0.88
CA GLN A 53 29.93 -37.85 -1.79
C GLN A 53 29.18 -37.61 -3.12
N MET A 54 27.86 -37.84 -3.14
CA MET A 54 26.99 -37.65 -4.30
C MET A 54 25.93 -36.55 -4.09
N ALA A 55 26.15 -35.64 -3.13
CA ALA A 55 25.21 -34.56 -2.84
C ALA A 55 24.96 -33.66 -4.06
N SER A 56 26.04 -33.25 -4.76
CA SER A 56 25.98 -32.46 -5.99
C SER A 56 25.12 -33.10 -7.09
N LEU A 57 25.19 -34.42 -7.24
CA LEU A 57 24.39 -35.15 -8.25
C LEU A 57 22.89 -35.10 -7.94
N PHE A 58 22.52 -35.08 -6.67
CA PHE A 58 21.14 -34.95 -6.24
C PHE A 58 20.67 -33.49 -6.35
N LEU A 59 21.50 -32.54 -5.91
CA LEU A 59 21.23 -31.11 -6.04
C LEU A 59 20.97 -30.70 -7.50
N ALA A 60 21.78 -31.18 -8.44
CA ALA A 60 21.61 -30.91 -9.87
C ALA A 60 20.23 -31.39 -10.38
N ARG A 61 19.78 -32.58 -9.95
CA ARG A 61 18.46 -33.12 -10.32
C ARG A 61 17.32 -32.27 -9.77
N ILE A 62 17.44 -31.80 -8.52
CA ILE A 62 16.45 -30.91 -7.91
C ILE A 62 16.41 -29.57 -8.65
N CYS A 63 17.57 -28.98 -8.96
CA CYS A 63 17.65 -27.73 -9.71
C CYS A 63 16.97 -27.85 -11.09
N VAL A 64 17.23 -28.95 -11.81
CA VAL A 64 16.57 -29.23 -13.09
C VAL A 64 15.07 -29.41 -12.91
N TRP A 65 14.63 -30.12 -11.87
CA TRP A 65 13.21 -30.35 -11.66
C TRP A 65 12.45 -29.08 -11.29
N VAL A 66 13.04 -28.19 -10.49
CA VAL A 66 12.46 -26.88 -10.15
C VAL A 66 12.25 -26.07 -11.41
N LYS A 67 13.26 -25.98 -12.29
CA LYS A 67 13.12 -25.29 -13.58
C LYS A 67 12.00 -25.84 -14.46
N LEU A 68 11.79 -27.16 -14.45
CA LEU A 68 10.75 -27.78 -15.27
C LEU A 68 9.36 -27.61 -14.65
N THR A 69 9.26 -27.37 -13.34
CA THR A 69 7.98 -27.47 -12.62
C THR A 69 7.51 -26.20 -11.92
N TYR A 70 8.35 -25.16 -11.77
CA TYR A 70 8.00 -23.95 -11.04
C TYR A 70 6.74 -23.26 -11.59
N MET A 71 6.54 -23.29 -12.90
CA MET A 71 5.34 -22.76 -13.57
C MET A 71 4.07 -23.56 -13.30
N SER A 72 4.18 -24.87 -13.06
CA SER A 72 3.03 -25.73 -12.74
C SER A 72 2.79 -25.89 -11.23
N GLY A 73 3.73 -25.41 -10.38
CA GLY A 73 3.66 -25.58 -8.93
C GLY A 73 3.70 -27.05 -8.46
N THR A 74 4.24 -27.94 -9.30
CA THR A 74 4.23 -29.39 -9.03
C THR A 74 5.24 -29.74 -7.95
N CYS A 75 4.78 -30.01 -6.73
CA CYS A 75 5.64 -30.40 -5.58
C CYS A 75 6.75 -29.38 -5.33
N LEU A 76 6.44 -28.10 -5.54
CA LEU A 76 7.44 -27.04 -5.55
C LEU A 76 7.91 -26.67 -4.15
N THR A 77 7.00 -26.66 -3.16
CA THR A 77 7.33 -26.46 -1.75
C THR A 77 8.44 -27.39 -1.30
N GLU A 78 8.28 -28.70 -1.52
CA GLU A 78 9.23 -29.71 -1.07
C GLU A 78 10.57 -29.56 -1.81
N GLN A 79 10.53 -29.23 -3.10
CA GLN A 79 11.75 -28.97 -3.88
C GLN A 79 12.53 -27.77 -3.34
N LEU A 80 11.86 -26.67 -3.03
CA LEU A 80 12.48 -25.45 -2.50
C LEU A 80 13.00 -25.65 -1.06
N GLN A 81 12.31 -26.46 -0.25
CA GLN A 81 12.78 -26.84 1.08
C GLN A 81 14.08 -27.64 1.03
N VAL A 82 14.18 -28.61 0.11
CA VAL A 82 15.43 -29.35 -0.06
C VAL A 82 16.55 -28.44 -0.57
N LEU A 83 16.28 -27.54 -1.54
CA LEU A 83 17.25 -26.53 -1.96
C LEU A 83 17.71 -25.66 -0.78
N TYR A 84 16.79 -25.25 0.09
CA TYR A 84 17.12 -24.50 1.29
C TYR A 84 18.08 -25.29 2.19
N ILE A 85 17.85 -26.58 2.43
CA ILE A 85 18.76 -27.43 3.23
C ILE A 85 20.18 -27.41 2.64
N PHE A 86 20.34 -27.69 1.35
CA PHE A 86 21.66 -27.69 0.69
C PHE A 86 22.38 -26.34 0.79
N LEU A 87 21.67 -25.24 0.56
CA LEU A 87 22.27 -23.92 0.41
C LEU A 87 22.46 -23.21 1.76
N SER A 88 21.66 -23.55 2.77
CA SER A 88 21.78 -23.03 4.14
C SER A 88 22.84 -23.76 4.97
N ALA A 89 23.30 -24.94 4.53
CA ALA A 89 24.26 -25.75 5.24
C ALA A 89 25.61 -25.02 5.46
N ALA A 90 26.26 -25.25 6.59
CA ALA A 90 27.60 -24.71 6.83
C ALA A 90 28.59 -25.24 5.77
N SER A 91 29.45 -24.38 5.24
CA SER A 91 30.38 -24.69 4.12
C SER A 91 29.70 -25.06 2.79
N SER A 92 28.52 -24.49 2.48
CA SER A 92 27.76 -24.75 1.25
C SER A 92 28.31 -24.12 -0.05
N HIS A 93 29.56 -23.65 -0.08
CA HIS A 93 30.09 -22.88 -1.22
C HIS A 93 30.04 -23.62 -2.56
N ASN A 94 30.27 -24.94 -2.57
CA ASN A 94 30.16 -25.76 -3.78
C ASN A 94 28.71 -25.86 -4.26
N PHE A 95 27.77 -26.11 -3.34
CA PHE A 95 26.33 -26.17 -3.65
C PHE A 95 25.80 -24.82 -4.16
N LEU A 96 26.25 -23.71 -3.58
CA LEU A 96 25.93 -22.36 -4.05
C LEU A 96 26.43 -22.14 -5.47
N ALA A 97 27.68 -22.50 -5.77
CA ALA A 97 28.24 -22.37 -7.11
C ALA A 97 27.49 -23.21 -8.14
N GLU A 98 27.17 -24.46 -7.83
CA GLU A 98 26.38 -25.34 -8.69
C GLU A 98 24.96 -24.81 -8.93
N PHE A 99 24.30 -24.30 -7.88
CA PHE A 99 22.97 -23.69 -7.99
C PHE A 99 22.99 -22.48 -8.94
N LEU A 100 24.03 -21.64 -8.87
CA LEU A 100 24.23 -20.50 -9.76
C LEU A 100 24.50 -20.92 -11.21
N GLN A 101 25.38 -21.91 -11.43
CA GLN A 101 25.66 -22.44 -12.77
C GLN A 101 24.42 -23.05 -13.41
N ASN A 102 23.59 -23.69 -12.58
CA ASN A 102 22.27 -24.14 -12.97
C ASN A 102 21.27 -22.98 -13.07
N GLY A 103 21.64 -21.70 -13.13
CA GLY A 103 20.69 -20.60 -13.36
C GLY A 103 19.54 -20.53 -12.34
N GLY A 104 19.75 -21.05 -11.12
CA GLY A 104 18.70 -21.16 -10.11
C GLY A 104 18.13 -19.80 -9.68
N ILE A 105 18.98 -18.76 -9.68
CA ILE A 105 18.58 -17.38 -9.37
C ILE A 105 17.44 -16.90 -10.28
N LEU A 106 17.58 -17.06 -11.60
CA LEU A 106 16.58 -16.60 -12.58
C LEU A 106 15.24 -17.31 -12.37
N CYS A 107 15.28 -18.62 -12.11
CA CYS A 107 14.09 -19.42 -11.85
C CYS A 107 13.35 -18.95 -10.59
N LEU A 108 14.08 -18.67 -9.50
CA LEU A 108 13.47 -18.20 -8.25
C LEU A 108 12.92 -16.78 -8.38
N GLN A 109 13.62 -15.89 -9.07
CA GLN A 109 13.15 -14.52 -9.29
C GLN A 109 11.86 -14.49 -10.11
N GLU A 110 11.77 -15.33 -11.15
CA GLU A 110 10.54 -15.44 -11.94
C GLU A 110 9.40 -16.04 -11.11
N LEU A 111 9.68 -17.04 -10.27
CA LEU A 111 8.70 -17.61 -9.34
C LEU A 111 8.16 -16.58 -8.35
N CYS A 112 9.01 -15.69 -7.83
CA CYS A 112 8.59 -14.62 -6.91
C CYS A 112 7.55 -13.68 -7.53
N VAL A 113 7.62 -13.42 -8.83
CA VAL A 113 6.69 -12.52 -9.54
C VAL A 113 5.60 -13.26 -10.33
N LEU A 114 5.60 -14.60 -10.31
CA LEU A 114 4.68 -15.41 -11.09
C LEU A 114 3.22 -15.21 -10.61
N PRO A 115 2.31 -14.74 -11.49
CA PRO A 115 0.91 -14.59 -11.14
C PRO A 115 0.29 -15.95 -10.80
N GLY A 116 -0.39 -16.04 -9.65
CA GLY A 116 -1.06 -17.27 -9.23
C GLY A 116 -0.16 -18.34 -8.60
N ALA A 117 1.16 -18.09 -8.46
CA ALA A 117 2.01 -18.95 -7.64
C ALA A 117 1.54 -18.96 -6.18
N LYS A 118 1.66 -20.11 -5.51
CA LYS A 118 1.26 -20.23 -4.10
C LYS A 118 2.16 -19.36 -3.23
N GLU A 119 1.58 -18.72 -2.23
CA GLU A 119 2.33 -17.85 -1.31
C GLU A 119 3.44 -18.63 -0.57
N VAL A 120 3.19 -19.90 -0.23
CA VAL A 120 4.21 -20.76 0.41
C VAL A 120 5.41 -21.03 -0.51
N ASP A 121 5.20 -21.15 -1.83
CA ASP A 121 6.27 -21.37 -2.80
C ASP A 121 7.11 -20.10 -2.96
N LYS A 122 6.46 -18.93 -3.03
CA LYS A 122 7.15 -17.62 -3.06
C LYS A 122 7.97 -17.40 -1.79
N TYR A 123 7.41 -17.73 -0.63
CA TYR A 123 8.12 -17.67 0.64
C TYR A 123 9.39 -18.52 0.61
N TRP A 124 9.31 -19.79 0.20
CA TRP A 124 10.49 -20.65 0.13
C TRP A 124 11.49 -20.20 -0.93
N ALA A 125 11.04 -19.66 -2.06
CA ALA A 125 11.91 -19.06 -3.06
C ALA A 125 12.73 -17.90 -2.47
N LEU A 126 12.10 -17.03 -1.68
CA LEU A 126 12.78 -15.94 -0.96
C LEU A 126 13.75 -16.46 0.10
N ARG A 127 13.38 -17.52 0.83
CA ARG A 127 14.28 -18.19 1.78
C ARG A 127 15.53 -18.74 1.11
N VAL A 128 15.38 -19.36 -0.06
CA VAL A 128 16.53 -19.85 -0.85
C VAL A 128 17.37 -18.69 -1.38
N LEU A 129 16.75 -17.61 -1.89
CA LEU A 129 17.49 -16.40 -2.30
C LEU A 129 18.25 -15.77 -1.13
N SER A 130 17.69 -15.80 0.07
CA SER A 130 18.37 -15.34 1.29
C SER A 130 19.62 -16.17 1.59
N CYS A 131 19.58 -17.50 1.46
CA CYS A 131 20.77 -18.34 1.58
C CYS A 131 21.85 -17.95 0.56
N VAL A 132 21.45 -17.68 -0.68
CA VAL A 132 22.39 -17.24 -1.73
C VAL A 132 22.99 -15.88 -1.40
N ALA A 133 22.19 -14.91 -0.97
CA ALA A 133 22.67 -13.58 -0.57
C ALA A 133 23.66 -13.65 0.61
N ASN A 134 23.42 -14.56 1.57
CA ASN A 134 24.31 -14.79 2.71
C ASN A 134 25.62 -15.51 2.35
N GLY A 135 25.73 -16.07 1.14
CA GLY A 135 26.97 -16.69 0.65
C GLY A 135 28.13 -15.69 0.42
N GLY A 136 27.85 -14.39 0.45
CA GLY A 136 28.84 -13.32 0.34
C GLY A 136 28.55 -12.32 -0.78
N THR A 137 29.31 -11.22 -0.83
CA THR A 137 29.05 -10.07 -1.72
C THR A 137 28.92 -10.45 -3.20
N ARG A 138 29.75 -11.37 -3.70
CA ARG A 138 29.68 -11.85 -5.09
C ARG A 138 28.31 -12.44 -5.44
N TYR A 139 27.71 -13.20 -4.53
CA TYR A 139 26.39 -13.78 -4.73
C TYR A 139 25.29 -12.71 -4.67
N LYS A 140 25.38 -11.75 -3.73
CA LYS A 140 24.48 -10.60 -3.66
C LYS A 140 24.47 -9.83 -4.99
N GLU A 141 25.66 -9.51 -5.51
CA GLU A 141 25.82 -8.81 -6.78
C GLU A 141 25.22 -9.60 -7.95
N THR A 142 25.42 -10.93 -7.99
CA THR A 142 24.85 -11.78 -9.03
C THR A 142 23.31 -11.76 -8.99
N ILE A 143 22.69 -11.82 -7.80
CA ILE A 143 21.24 -11.67 -7.64
C ILE A 143 20.78 -10.31 -8.20
N CYS A 144 21.49 -9.23 -7.87
CA CYS A 144 21.16 -7.88 -8.33
C CYS A 144 21.29 -7.70 -9.85
N GLU A 145 22.38 -8.21 -10.45
CA GLU A 145 22.62 -8.18 -11.90
C GLU A 145 21.55 -8.95 -12.69
N CYS A 146 21.00 -10.01 -12.10
CA CYS A 146 19.86 -10.76 -12.65
C CYS A 146 18.50 -10.06 -12.42
N TYR A 147 18.46 -8.78 -12.06
CA TYR A 147 17.23 -8.03 -11.74
C TYR A 147 16.48 -8.52 -10.49
N GLY A 148 17.19 -9.15 -9.54
CA GLY A 148 16.60 -9.70 -8.32
C GLY A 148 15.94 -8.66 -7.43
N ILE A 149 16.52 -7.46 -7.33
CA ILE A 149 15.94 -6.36 -6.55
C ILE A 149 14.51 -6.06 -7.02
N ARG A 150 14.30 -5.95 -8.34
CA ARG A 150 12.98 -5.69 -8.92
C ARG A 150 12.02 -6.83 -8.62
N ALA A 151 12.44 -8.07 -8.83
CA ALA A 151 11.60 -9.24 -8.61
C ALA A 151 11.16 -9.38 -7.14
N VAL A 152 12.10 -9.17 -6.20
CA VAL A 152 11.81 -9.27 -4.76
C VAL A 152 10.93 -8.10 -4.29
N ALA A 153 11.20 -6.87 -4.73
CA ALA A 153 10.36 -5.70 -4.41
C ALA A 153 8.94 -5.85 -4.99
N GLU A 154 8.80 -6.36 -6.21
CA GLU A 154 7.51 -6.64 -6.82
C GLU A 154 6.75 -7.76 -6.09
N CYS A 155 7.46 -8.81 -5.65
CA CYS A 155 6.89 -9.86 -4.80
C CYS A 155 6.40 -9.29 -3.47
N MET A 156 7.18 -8.42 -2.83
CA MET A 156 6.79 -7.74 -1.59
C MET A 156 5.53 -6.89 -1.78
N ALA A 157 5.45 -6.12 -2.86
CA ALA A 157 4.31 -5.23 -3.15
C ALA A 157 3.00 -5.99 -3.48
N LYS A 158 3.09 -7.15 -4.13
CA LYS A 158 1.93 -7.90 -4.65
C LYS A 158 1.53 -9.10 -3.79
N SER A 159 2.39 -9.56 -2.89
CA SER A 159 2.12 -10.68 -1.98
C SER A 159 0.92 -10.37 -1.08
N ARG A 160 0.14 -11.41 -0.77
CA ARG A 160 -0.98 -11.33 0.19
C ARG A 160 -0.60 -11.90 1.56
N SER A 161 0.51 -12.64 1.64
CA SER A 161 1.04 -13.21 2.86
C SER A 161 2.05 -12.27 3.51
N GLU A 162 1.78 -11.84 4.75
CA GLU A 162 2.73 -11.02 5.52
C GLU A 162 4.07 -11.73 5.71
N ARG A 163 4.06 -13.03 5.98
CA ARG A 163 5.28 -13.86 6.10
C ARG A 163 6.14 -13.81 4.83
N THR A 164 5.50 -13.76 3.66
CA THR A 164 6.20 -13.66 2.37
C THR A 164 6.74 -12.24 2.14
N GLN A 165 6.00 -11.21 2.56
CA GLN A 165 6.45 -9.81 2.51
C GLN A 165 7.65 -9.57 3.43
N GLU A 166 7.64 -10.14 4.64
CA GLU A 166 8.76 -10.09 5.59
C GLU A 166 10.00 -10.78 5.03
N ALA A 167 9.85 -11.98 4.46
CA ALA A 167 10.96 -12.66 3.78
C ALA A 167 11.51 -11.85 2.60
N ALA A 168 10.66 -11.14 1.85
CA ALA A 168 11.10 -10.28 0.75
C ALA A 168 11.86 -9.05 1.26
N ARG A 169 11.38 -8.43 2.35
CA ARG A 169 12.10 -7.35 3.03
C ARG A 169 13.49 -7.81 3.48
N ASP A 170 13.58 -8.96 4.15
CA ASP A 170 14.84 -9.51 4.66
C ASP A 170 15.85 -9.72 3.53
N VAL A 171 15.41 -10.25 2.38
CA VAL A 171 16.27 -10.40 1.20
C VAL A 171 16.74 -9.04 0.68
N LEU A 172 15.87 -8.03 0.58
CA LEU A 172 16.27 -6.69 0.12
C LEU A 172 17.31 -6.06 1.07
N GLU A 173 17.10 -6.14 2.38
CA GLU A 173 18.06 -5.64 3.37
C GLU A 173 19.41 -6.37 3.26
N GLN A 174 19.40 -7.71 3.15
CA GLN A 174 20.60 -8.51 2.93
C GLN A 174 21.33 -8.11 1.64
N LEU A 175 20.61 -7.79 0.56
CA LEU A 175 21.22 -7.34 -0.69
C LEU A 175 21.88 -5.96 -0.59
N ALA A 176 21.45 -5.11 0.34
CA ALA A 176 22.06 -3.80 0.58
C ALA A 176 23.20 -3.85 1.61
N GLU A 177 23.14 -4.74 2.59
CA GLU A 177 24.14 -4.88 3.65
C GLU A 177 25.50 -5.33 3.09
N GLY A 178 26.57 -4.59 3.40
CA GLY A 178 27.92 -4.90 2.90
C GLY A 178 28.06 -4.88 1.38
N ASN A 179 27.12 -4.24 0.66
CA ASN A 179 27.07 -4.21 -0.81
C ASN A 179 26.86 -2.77 -1.34
N PRO A 180 27.92 -1.92 -1.32
CA PRO A 180 27.79 -0.52 -1.72
C PRO A 180 27.40 -0.35 -3.19
N ARG A 181 27.79 -1.30 -4.07
CA ARG A 181 27.54 -1.25 -5.52
C ARG A 181 26.04 -1.22 -5.86
N PHE A 182 25.22 -1.94 -5.09
CA PHE A 182 23.78 -2.06 -5.34
C PHE A 182 22.90 -1.44 -4.26
N ARG A 183 23.47 -0.88 -3.19
CA ARG A 183 22.72 -0.28 -2.07
C ARG A 183 21.70 0.77 -2.56
N ASP A 184 22.10 1.68 -3.44
CA ASP A 184 21.19 2.71 -3.99
C ASP A 184 20.06 2.10 -4.84
N GLN A 185 20.35 1.02 -5.58
CA GLN A 185 19.34 0.33 -6.37
C GLN A 185 18.32 -0.40 -5.47
N VAL A 186 18.77 -1.01 -4.37
CA VAL A 186 17.87 -1.59 -3.36
C VAL A 186 17.00 -0.50 -2.73
N TYR A 187 17.61 0.62 -2.35
CA TYR A 187 16.92 1.77 -1.78
C TYR A 187 15.83 2.31 -2.72
N LYS A 188 16.13 2.48 -4.02
CA LYS A 188 15.14 2.82 -5.06
C LYS A 188 14.07 1.74 -5.23
N GLY A 189 14.45 0.46 -5.12
CA GLY A 189 13.52 -0.67 -5.17
C GLY A 189 12.49 -0.62 -4.04
N LEU A 190 12.91 -0.32 -2.80
CA LEU A 190 12.03 -0.16 -1.65
C LEU A 190 11.10 1.06 -1.82
N ILE A 191 11.61 2.19 -2.33
CA ILE A 191 10.77 3.38 -2.63
C ILE A 191 9.67 3.03 -3.67
N ALA A 192 9.97 2.12 -4.61
CA ALA A 192 9.00 1.67 -5.60
C ALA A 192 7.89 0.76 -5.02
N VAL A 193 8.05 0.22 -3.81
CA VAL A 193 7.03 -0.57 -3.10
C VAL A 193 5.95 0.34 -2.49
N LEU A 194 6.30 1.56 -2.09
CA LEU A 194 5.41 2.48 -1.37
C LEU A 194 4.04 2.73 -2.02
N PRO A 195 3.88 2.78 -3.36
CA PRO A 195 2.58 2.99 -4.00
C PRO A 195 1.65 1.76 -4.04
N CYS A 196 1.98 0.67 -3.35
CA CYS A 196 1.13 -0.53 -3.34
C CYS A 196 -0.05 -0.41 -2.36
N ASP A 197 -1.05 -1.29 -2.52
CA ASP A 197 -2.26 -1.29 -1.69
C ASP A 197 -2.07 -2.02 -0.34
N SER A 198 -0.93 -2.70 -0.14
CA SER A 198 -0.68 -3.47 1.08
C SER A 198 -0.04 -2.60 2.17
N ALA A 199 -0.82 -2.28 3.21
CA ALA A 199 -0.34 -1.53 4.37
C ALA A 199 0.90 -2.15 5.02
N LYS A 200 0.93 -3.49 5.17
CA LYS A 200 2.09 -4.21 5.71
C LYS A 200 3.32 -4.05 4.83
N ALA A 201 3.19 -4.17 3.51
CA ALA A 201 4.32 -3.97 2.60
C ALA A 201 4.83 -2.52 2.63
N GLN A 202 3.93 -1.52 2.66
CA GLN A 202 4.31 -0.12 2.83
C GLN A 202 5.07 0.11 4.14
N GLN A 203 4.55 -0.42 5.26
CA GLN A 203 5.20 -0.31 6.57
C GLN A 203 6.61 -0.92 6.57
N LEU A 204 6.75 -2.14 6.05
CA LEU A 204 8.06 -2.81 5.97
C LEU A 204 9.02 -2.04 5.07
N ALA A 205 8.56 -1.53 3.93
CA ALA A 205 9.39 -0.74 3.02
C ALA A 205 9.88 0.57 3.67
N LEU A 206 9.00 1.30 4.37
CA LEU A 206 9.36 2.52 5.11
C LEU A 206 10.43 2.25 6.18
N GLN A 207 10.27 1.16 6.94
CA GLN A 207 11.24 0.75 7.96
C GLN A 207 12.61 0.45 7.35
N SER A 208 12.66 -0.31 6.25
CA SER A 208 13.92 -0.62 5.56
C SER A 208 14.55 0.62 4.92
N ILE A 209 13.77 1.51 4.31
CA ILE A 209 14.25 2.79 3.78
C ILE A 209 14.91 3.61 4.90
N ARG A 210 14.27 3.69 6.08
CA ARG A 210 14.83 4.37 7.25
C ARG A 210 16.17 3.77 7.65
N ILE A 211 16.26 2.44 7.80
CA ILE A 211 17.53 1.74 8.12
C ILE A 211 18.62 2.09 7.11
N LEU A 212 18.29 2.12 5.82
CA LEU A 212 19.26 2.43 4.77
C LEU A 212 19.64 3.92 4.70
N GLN A 213 18.79 4.81 5.20
CA GLN A 213 19.03 6.26 5.23
C GLN A 213 19.91 6.70 6.41
N ILE A 214 19.93 5.97 7.52
CA ILE A 214 20.72 6.34 8.71
C ILE A 214 22.19 6.56 8.32
N GLY A 215 22.72 7.74 8.68
CA GLY A 215 24.10 8.14 8.39
C GLY A 215 24.34 8.64 6.96
N ASN A 216 23.35 8.61 6.06
CA ASN A 216 23.46 9.17 4.72
C ASN A 216 22.82 10.57 4.67
N PRO A 217 23.58 11.64 4.36
CA PRO A 217 23.03 12.99 4.29
C PRO A 217 22.23 13.26 3.00
N VAL A 218 22.37 12.41 1.98
CA VAL A 218 21.67 12.56 0.70
C VAL A 218 20.50 11.58 0.64
N ALA A 219 19.30 12.09 0.44
CA ALA A 219 18.10 11.28 0.30
C ALA A 219 17.53 11.36 -1.14
N ASN A 220 16.78 10.33 -1.55
CA ASN A 220 16.14 10.36 -2.85
C ASN A 220 14.91 11.28 -2.81
N ARG A 221 14.90 12.32 -3.67
CA ARG A 221 13.82 13.31 -3.76
C ARG A 221 12.43 12.72 -4.00
N ALA A 222 12.32 11.52 -4.59
CA ALA A 222 11.03 10.83 -4.71
C ALA A 222 10.35 10.60 -3.35
N LEU A 223 11.10 10.58 -2.24
CA LEU A 223 10.54 10.45 -0.90
C LEU A 223 9.63 11.63 -0.51
N ILE A 224 9.83 12.83 -1.07
CA ILE A 224 8.98 13.98 -0.78
C ILE A 224 7.53 13.66 -1.18
N ASP A 225 7.32 13.28 -2.45
CA ASP A 225 6.00 12.92 -2.96
C ASP A 225 5.45 11.66 -2.29
N ARG A 226 6.31 10.67 -2.00
CA ARG A 226 5.88 9.42 -1.36
C ARG A 226 5.41 9.62 0.07
N VAL A 227 6.12 10.42 0.86
CA VAL A 227 5.69 10.78 2.22
C VAL A 227 4.34 11.48 2.16
N ASN A 228 4.17 12.45 1.26
CA ASN A 228 2.89 13.15 1.11
C ASN A 228 1.73 12.20 0.83
N CYS A 229 1.86 11.29 -0.14
CA CYS A 229 0.82 10.32 -0.45
C CYS A 229 0.56 9.36 0.73
N ILE A 230 1.59 8.95 1.47
CA ILE A 230 1.44 8.01 2.59
C ILE A 230 0.70 8.63 3.78
N MET A 231 0.75 9.96 3.95
CA MET A 231 -0.02 10.65 4.98
C MET A 231 -1.53 10.50 4.79
N GLU A 232 -2.03 10.15 3.59
CA GLU A 232 -3.44 9.83 3.33
C GLU A 232 -3.83 8.40 3.78
N SER A 233 -2.87 7.57 4.16
CA SER A 233 -3.14 6.17 4.54
C SER A 233 -4.04 6.08 5.77
N LEU A 234 -5.11 5.29 5.69
CA LEU A 234 -5.97 5.00 6.85
C LEU A 234 -5.32 4.06 7.87
N HIS A 235 -4.14 3.51 7.58
CA HIS A 235 -3.46 2.56 8.44
C HIS A 235 -2.45 3.27 9.34
N PHE A 236 -2.74 3.34 10.65
CA PHE A 236 -1.89 4.00 11.64
C PHE A 236 -0.46 3.44 11.70
N SER A 237 -0.27 2.15 11.43
CA SER A 237 1.07 1.54 11.39
C SER A 237 1.94 2.10 10.26
N VAL A 238 1.34 2.42 9.12
CA VAL A 238 2.02 3.03 7.97
C VAL A 238 2.35 4.48 8.27
N GLN A 239 1.39 5.24 8.83
CA GLN A 239 1.62 6.63 9.26
C GLN A 239 2.73 6.73 10.31
N ALA A 240 2.75 5.83 11.30
CA ALA A 240 3.79 5.79 12.33
C ALA A 240 5.18 5.47 11.73
N ALA A 241 5.26 4.52 10.80
CA ALA A 241 6.51 4.22 10.09
C ALA A 241 6.97 5.40 9.22
N ALA A 242 6.05 6.11 8.58
CA ALA A 242 6.35 7.30 7.78
C ALA A 242 6.88 8.45 8.65
N LEU A 243 6.27 8.68 9.81
CA LEU A 243 6.74 9.66 10.79
C LEU A 243 8.18 9.39 11.22
N GLU A 244 8.50 8.15 11.59
CA GLU A 244 9.86 7.76 11.98
C GLU A 244 10.88 7.91 10.85
N LEU A 245 10.46 7.70 9.60
CA LEU A 245 11.28 8.01 8.43
C LEU A 245 11.47 9.52 8.28
N VAL A 246 10.40 10.33 8.40
CA VAL A 246 10.48 11.81 8.33
C VAL A 246 11.46 12.36 9.36
N ARG A 247 11.40 11.89 10.61
CA ARG A 247 12.35 12.30 11.66
C ARG A 247 13.80 12.04 11.26
N THR A 248 14.07 10.90 10.61
CA THR A 248 15.41 10.56 10.09
C THR A 248 15.81 11.48 8.93
N LEU A 249 14.87 11.81 8.04
CA LEU A 249 15.10 12.67 6.88
C LEU A 249 15.36 14.14 7.24
N MET A 250 15.08 14.57 8.48
CA MET A 250 15.38 15.94 8.94
C MET A 250 16.88 16.26 8.97
N GLN A 251 17.73 15.22 8.95
CA GLN A 251 19.18 15.36 8.86
C GLN A 251 19.71 15.29 7.41
N CYS A 252 18.80 15.22 6.43
CA CYS A 252 19.14 15.07 5.01
C CYS A 252 18.94 16.38 4.22
N ASP A 253 19.48 16.41 3.01
CA ASP A 253 19.42 17.51 2.05
C ASP A 253 17.99 17.91 1.60
N ILE A 254 17.01 17.00 1.72
CA ILE A 254 15.61 17.23 1.34
C ILE A 254 14.72 17.71 2.50
N ALA A 255 15.28 17.96 3.70
CA ALA A 255 14.51 18.28 4.89
C ALA A 255 13.57 19.49 4.70
N ASP A 256 14.05 20.59 4.11
CA ASP A 256 13.22 21.79 3.87
C ASP A 256 12.05 21.53 2.93
N ASP A 257 12.25 20.70 1.90
CA ASP A 257 11.20 20.36 0.95
C ASP A 257 10.12 19.51 1.61
N ILE A 258 10.50 18.60 2.51
CA ILE A 258 9.56 17.82 3.32
C ILE A 258 8.79 18.73 4.28
N LEU A 259 9.46 19.64 4.99
CA LEU A 259 8.80 20.58 5.90
C LEU A 259 7.77 21.44 5.16
N LYS A 260 8.16 21.99 3.99
CA LYS A 260 7.24 22.74 3.11
C LYS A 260 6.03 21.91 2.73
N ALA A 261 6.26 20.67 2.30
CA ALA A 261 5.19 19.78 1.90
C ALA A 261 4.22 19.48 3.07
N LEU A 262 4.73 19.16 4.26
CA LEU A 262 3.92 18.93 5.46
C LEU A 262 3.06 20.15 5.82
N VAL A 263 3.62 21.36 5.72
CA VAL A 263 2.86 22.59 5.99
C VAL A 263 1.79 22.84 4.92
N CYS A 264 2.07 22.52 3.65
CA CYS A 264 1.05 22.57 2.60
C CYS A 264 -0.12 21.61 2.87
N LEU A 265 0.13 20.44 3.46
CA LEU A 265 -0.91 19.46 3.82
C LEU A 265 -1.85 19.94 4.94
N LEU A 266 -1.46 20.95 5.72
CA LEU A 266 -2.35 21.59 6.69
C LEU A 266 -3.49 22.37 6.03
N HIS A 267 -3.38 22.66 4.72
CA HIS A 267 -4.38 23.34 3.92
C HIS A 267 -4.87 22.40 2.81
N PRO A 268 -5.85 21.53 3.09
CA PRO A 268 -6.40 20.61 2.10
C PRO A 268 -6.91 21.36 0.85
N GLN A 269 -6.75 20.73 -0.32
CA GLN A 269 -7.21 21.30 -1.61
C GLN A 269 -8.74 21.50 -1.66
N ARG A 270 -9.47 20.78 -0.82
CA ARG A 270 -10.89 21.02 -0.55
C ARG A 270 -10.98 21.97 0.64
N GLU A 271 -11.57 23.14 0.42
CA GLU A 271 -11.90 24.06 1.51
C GLU A 271 -12.89 23.41 2.49
N ILE A 272 -12.73 23.73 3.77
CA ILE A 272 -13.63 23.25 4.82
C ILE A 272 -14.99 23.92 4.59
N GLU A 273 -16.04 23.13 4.38
CA GLU A 273 -17.36 23.64 4.04
C GLU A 273 -18.16 24.02 5.29
N LEU A 274 -17.63 24.96 6.08
CA LEU A 274 -18.26 25.48 7.29
C LEU A 274 -19.70 25.95 7.04
N GLY A 275 -19.97 26.56 5.87
CA GLY A 275 -21.30 27.05 5.47
C GLY A 275 -22.42 25.99 5.47
N LYS A 276 -22.10 24.73 5.13
CA LYS A 276 -23.09 23.63 5.19
C LYS A 276 -23.43 23.26 6.64
N LEU A 277 -22.45 23.35 7.54
CA LEU A 277 -22.63 23.10 8.96
C LEU A 277 -23.39 24.24 9.65
N PHE A 278 -23.15 25.49 9.27
CA PHE A 278 -23.94 26.63 9.72
C PHE A 278 -25.43 26.44 9.40
N ASN A 279 -25.75 26.12 8.13
CA ASN A 279 -27.14 25.90 7.71
C ASN A 279 -27.80 24.68 8.38
N LYS A 280 -27.03 23.63 8.69
CA LYS A 280 -27.54 22.46 9.43
C LYS A 280 -27.84 22.81 10.88
N ALA A 281 -26.98 23.59 11.53
CA ALA A 281 -27.18 24.05 12.91
C ALA A 281 -28.37 25.01 13.04
N THR A 282 -28.56 25.92 12.08
CA THR A 282 -29.72 26.82 12.07
C THR A 282 -31.02 26.07 11.77
N LYS A 283 -30.98 25.06 10.90
CA LYS A 283 -32.16 24.23 10.58
C LYS A 283 -32.62 23.36 11.76
N SER A 284 -31.68 22.85 12.56
CA SER A 284 -32.03 22.15 13.81
C SER A 284 -32.59 23.07 14.90
N ILE A 285 -32.33 24.39 14.82
CA ILE A 285 -32.88 25.37 15.77
C ILE A 285 -34.27 25.81 15.31
N SER A 286 -34.50 25.98 13.99
CA SER A 286 -35.83 26.32 13.44
C SER A 286 -36.86 25.19 13.58
N ASP A 287 -36.44 23.92 13.52
CA ASP A 287 -37.37 22.79 13.73
C ASP A 287 -37.76 22.59 15.21
N SER A 288 -37.17 23.34 16.15
CA SER A 288 -37.51 23.28 17.59
C SER A 288 -38.46 24.39 18.05
N SER A 289 -38.91 25.26 17.14
CA SER A 289 -39.75 26.42 17.47
C SER A 289 -41.13 26.46 16.81
N ASP A 290 -41.58 25.36 16.18
CA ASP A 290 -42.89 25.28 15.52
C ASP A 290 -43.84 24.26 16.19
N GLU A 291 -43.90 24.25 17.53
CA GLU A 291 -45.06 23.71 18.25
C GLU A 291 -45.48 24.73 19.32
N ASP A 292 -46.33 25.67 18.91
CA ASP A 292 -47.50 26.14 19.66
C ASP A 292 -48.02 27.44 19.01
N ASP A 293 -49.12 27.34 18.25
CA ASP A 293 -50.35 28.11 18.55
C ASP A 293 -51.45 27.96 17.47
N ASN A 294 -52.59 27.46 17.98
CA ASN A 294 -53.98 27.80 17.67
C ASN A 294 -54.82 27.11 16.56
N ASP A 295 -55.89 26.51 17.10
CA ASP A 295 -57.30 26.50 16.68
C ASP A 295 -57.86 25.40 15.75
N PHE A 296 -58.33 24.34 16.43
CA PHE A 296 -59.75 23.94 16.55
C PHE A 296 -60.68 24.15 15.33
N PHE A 297 -61.21 23.02 14.87
CA PHE A 297 -62.21 22.83 13.81
C PHE A 297 -63.53 23.60 14.03
N GLU A 298 -64.16 24.09 12.94
CA GLU A 298 -65.51 23.64 12.58
C GLU A 298 -65.91 23.93 11.12
N THR A 299 -66.58 22.94 10.55
CA THR A 299 -67.14 22.80 9.20
C THR A 299 -68.46 23.56 9.03
N VAL A 300 -68.73 24.18 7.87
CA VAL A 300 -70.10 24.28 7.31
C VAL A 300 -70.07 24.22 5.78
N ASN A 301 -71.02 23.45 5.26
CA ASN A 301 -71.28 23.07 3.88
C ASN A 301 -72.32 24.01 3.22
N GLU A 302 -72.51 23.87 1.91
CA GLU A 302 -73.70 24.24 1.10
C GLU A 302 -73.71 25.53 0.23
N ASN A 303 -73.64 25.25 -1.07
CA ASN A 303 -74.63 25.53 -2.15
C ASN A 303 -74.79 26.93 -2.80
N ALA A 304 -74.73 26.85 -4.15
CA ALA A 304 -75.52 27.52 -5.18
C ALA A 304 -75.32 29.04 -5.43
N ASP A 305 -74.77 29.40 -6.58
CA ASP A 305 -75.54 29.81 -7.78
C ASP A 305 -74.64 30.45 -8.85
N ASN A 306 -74.87 30.07 -10.10
CA ASN A 306 -74.36 30.72 -11.32
C ASN A 306 -75.54 31.57 -11.86
N PRO A 307 -75.39 32.74 -12.55
CA PRO A 307 -74.88 32.74 -13.94
C PRO A 307 -74.29 34.06 -14.50
N LYS A 308 -73.45 33.96 -15.55
CA LYS A 308 -73.58 34.64 -16.88
C LYS A 308 -72.24 35.00 -17.53
N LYS A 309 -72.02 34.45 -18.74
CA LYS A 309 -71.13 34.96 -19.81
C LYS A 309 -71.72 36.23 -20.45
N PRO A 310 -70.93 37.03 -21.20
CA PRO A 310 -70.79 36.80 -22.65
C PRO A 310 -69.30 36.85 -23.11
N ALA A 311 -68.91 35.95 -24.02
CA ALA A 311 -68.65 36.22 -25.45
C ALA A 311 -67.43 37.15 -25.66
N GLY A 312 -66.42 36.84 -26.46
CA GLY A 312 -66.25 35.84 -27.50
C GLY A 312 -65.08 36.31 -28.37
N ASN A 313 -64.54 35.39 -29.16
CA ASN A 313 -63.52 35.55 -30.19
C ASN A 313 -62.07 35.74 -29.75
N ASP A 314 -61.11 35.19 -30.46
CA ASP A 314 -61.00 33.98 -31.30
C ASP A 314 -59.55 34.03 -31.73
N GLY A 315 -58.85 32.91 -31.58
CA GLY A 315 -57.44 32.78 -31.90
C GLY A 315 -56.96 31.35 -31.67
N VAL A 316 -57.68 30.40 -32.28
CA VAL A 316 -57.19 29.28 -33.11
C VAL A 316 -55.74 28.89 -32.82
N GLU A 317 -55.54 27.80 -32.05
CA GLU A 317 -55.35 26.39 -32.51
C GLU A 317 -53.90 26.17 -32.94
N GLU A 318 -53.16 25.12 -32.56
CA GLU A 318 -53.35 23.76 -32.02
C GLU A 318 -51.93 23.37 -31.48
N ASP A 319 -51.64 22.43 -30.59
CA ASP A 319 -52.38 21.35 -29.96
C ASP A 319 -51.53 20.84 -28.78
N GLU A 320 -52.23 20.41 -27.73
CA GLU A 320 -51.76 19.57 -26.62
C GLU A 320 -51.40 18.15 -27.14
N VAL A 321 -50.69 17.23 -26.47
CA VAL A 321 -51.02 16.43 -25.29
C VAL A 321 -49.83 15.43 -25.18
N GLY A 322 -49.25 15.04 -24.04
CA GLY A 322 -49.58 15.31 -22.66
C GLY A 322 -48.65 14.56 -21.70
N THR A 323 -48.84 14.91 -20.43
CA THR A 323 -48.73 14.08 -19.22
C THR A 323 -47.38 13.50 -18.76
N MET A 324 -46.96 14.06 -17.63
CA MET A 324 -46.64 13.40 -16.35
C MET A 324 -45.32 12.61 -16.22
N ASP A 325 -44.44 13.24 -15.43
CA ASP A 325 -43.99 12.77 -14.11
C ASP A 325 -43.49 11.33 -13.96
N ASP A 326 -42.18 11.20 -13.77
CA ASP A 326 -41.54 10.84 -12.49
C ASP A 326 -40.17 10.18 -12.76
N GLY A 327 -39.20 10.48 -11.92
CA GLY A 327 -37.78 10.24 -12.14
C GLY A 327 -37.29 8.81 -11.88
N ARG A 328 -36.06 8.54 -12.32
CA ARG A 328 -34.95 8.13 -11.43
C ARG A 328 -33.63 7.88 -12.18
N LEU A 329 -32.57 8.31 -11.50
CA LEU A 329 -31.14 8.00 -11.59
C LEU A 329 -30.68 6.81 -12.47
N ILE A 330 -29.60 7.04 -13.23
CA ILE A 330 -28.49 6.08 -13.35
C ILE A 330 -27.12 6.76 -13.21
N VAL A 331 -26.40 6.24 -12.22
CA VAL A 331 -24.97 6.23 -11.89
C VAL A 331 -24.00 6.19 -13.09
N ALA A 332 -22.95 7.03 -13.07
CA ALA A 332 -21.77 6.90 -13.94
C ALA A 332 -20.48 6.69 -13.14
N ARG A 333 -19.64 5.77 -13.67
CA ARG A 333 -18.49 5.10 -13.08
C ARG A 333 -17.18 5.91 -13.10
N SER A 334 -16.34 5.61 -12.10
CA SER A 334 -14.87 5.41 -12.07
C SER A 334 -14.01 6.07 -13.17
N ILE A 335 -13.21 7.07 -12.77
CA ILE A 335 -12.21 7.72 -13.61
C ILE A 335 -10.91 6.92 -13.59
N LYS A 336 -10.54 6.38 -14.76
CA LYS A 336 -9.19 5.90 -15.08
C LYS A 336 -8.29 7.10 -15.38
N THR A 337 -7.11 7.15 -14.76
CA THR A 337 -6.06 8.11 -15.11
C THR A 337 -5.51 7.84 -16.51
N MET A 338 -5.58 8.87 -17.34
CA MET A 338 -5.18 8.87 -18.74
C MET A 338 -3.66 9.03 -18.87
N ARG A 339 -2.99 8.04 -19.48
CA ARG A 339 -1.60 8.16 -19.93
C ARG A 339 -1.51 9.20 -21.05
N ARG A 340 -0.74 10.26 -20.84
CA ARG A 340 -0.37 11.23 -21.89
C ARG A 340 0.80 10.66 -22.70
N ARG A 341 0.55 10.34 -23.97
CA ARG A 341 1.58 10.11 -25.00
C ARG A 341 2.22 11.46 -25.36
N VAL A 342 3.54 11.54 -25.35
CA VAL A 342 4.30 12.51 -26.15
C VAL A 342 5.20 11.69 -27.09
N GLY A 343 5.02 11.90 -28.39
CA GLY A 343 5.86 11.32 -29.43
C GLY A 343 6.89 12.33 -29.93
N GLY A 344 8.11 11.84 -30.17
CA GLY A 344 9.19 12.54 -30.88
C GLY A 344 10.23 11.53 -31.36
N ARG A 345 10.40 11.44 -32.69
CA ARG A 345 11.35 10.61 -33.48
C ARG A 345 12.82 10.98 -33.13
N ALA A 346 13.90 10.25 -33.40
CA ALA A 346 14.25 9.31 -34.47
C ALA A 346 15.47 8.40 -34.09
N SER A 347 15.68 7.37 -34.91
CA SER A 347 16.72 6.32 -34.99
C SER A 347 18.17 6.85 -35.26
N PRO A 348 19.28 6.03 -35.35
CA PRO A 348 19.32 4.69 -35.98
C PRO A 348 20.27 3.57 -35.43
N ARG A 349 19.81 2.33 -35.70
CA ARG A 349 20.49 1.12 -36.23
C ARG A 349 21.95 0.79 -35.88
N VAL A 350 22.13 -0.42 -35.31
CA VAL A 350 23.17 -1.43 -35.67
C VAL A 350 22.55 -2.83 -35.42
N SER A 351 22.09 -3.56 -36.44
CA SER A 351 22.74 -4.63 -37.25
C SER A 351 23.07 -5.94 -36.53
N SER A 352 22.35 -7.01 -36.94
CA SER A 352 22.73 -8.44 -37.15
C SER A 352 23.47 -9.19 -36.02
N TYR A 353 23.12 -10.44 -35.65
CA TYR A 353 23.10 -11.63 -36.49
C TYR A 353 22.07 -12.67 -36.02
N THR A 354 21.35 -13.25 -36.98
CA THR A 354 20.52 -14.45 -36.85
C THR A 354 21.28 -15.66 -37.40
N THR A 355 21.33 -16.76 -36.66
CA THR A 355 21.62 -18.09 -37.21
C THR A 355 20.36 -18.93 -37.20
N SER A 356 19.88 -19.21 -38.41
CA SER A 356 18.84 -20.18 -38.73
C SER A 356 19.36 -21.62 -38.60
N SER A 357 18.53 -22.51 -38.07
CA SER A 357 18.56 -23.93 -38.43
C SER A 357 17.13 -24.41 -38.70
N ARG A 358 16.92 -24.80 -39.96
CA ARG A 358 15.74 -25.50 -40.45
C ARG A 358 15.87 -26.98 -40.08
N SER A 359 14.76 -27.60 -39.68
CA SER A 359 14.49 -28.99 -40.03
C SER A 359 12.99 -29.18 -40.27
N SER A 360 12.73 -29.71 -41.46
CA SER A 360 11.47 -30.01 -42.12
C SER A 360 10.83 -31.32 -41.65
N SER A 361 9.61 -31.55 -42.14
CA SER A 361 8.76 -32.76 -42.10
C SER A 361 7.81 -32.81 -40.89
N GLN A 362 6.51 -33.10 -41.00
CA GLN A 362 5.77 -33.83 -42.03
C GLN A 362 4.26 -33.51 -41.89
N GLN A 363 3.56 -33.49 -43.02
CA GLN A 363 2.09 -33.44 -43.11
C GLN A 363 1.46 -34.71 -42.53
N ARG A 364 0.29 -34.61 -41.87
CA ARG A 364 -0.87 -35.51 -42.14
C ARG A 364 -2.19 -35.07 -41.49
N ARG A 365 -3.07 -34.56 -42.36
CA ARG A 365 -4.52 -34.77 -42.51
C ARG A 365 -5.38 -35.16 -41.29
N SER A 366 -6.31 -34.24 -41.01
CA SER A 366 -7.72 -34.40 -40.64
C SER A 366 -8.38 -35.76 -40.95
N ARG A 367 -9.17 -36.28 -39.99
CA ARG A 367 -10.55 -36.82 -40.17
C ARG A 367 -11.14 -37.29 -38.83
N HIS A 368 -12.18 -36.58 -38.35
CA HIS A 368 -13.34 -37.15 -37.63
C HIS A 368 -14.34 -37.70 -38.70
N PRO A 369 -15.44 -38.44 -38.38
CA PRO A 369 -16.17 -38.56 -37.10
C PRO A 369 -16.81 -39.95 -36.75
N ARG A 370 -17.57 -39.95 -35.63
CA ARG A 370 -18.67 -40.84 -35.16
C ARG A 370 -18.30 -41.81 -34.02
N ARG A 371 -19.18 -42.18 -33.08
CA ARG A 371 -20.39 -41.65 -32.40
C ARG A 371 -20.82 -42.77 -31.42
N GLY A 372 -21.04 -42.44 -30.15
CA GLY A 372 -21.69 -43.28 -29.11
C GLY A 372 -21.38 -42.63 -27.75
N LYS A 373 -22.26 -41.81 -27.12
CA LYS A 373 -23.43 -42.16 -26.28
C LYS A 373 -23.07 -43.31 -25.31
N ASP A 374 -22.99 -43.11 -23.99
CA ASP A 374 -23.99 -42.56 -23.05
C ASP A 374 -23.34 -41.64 -21.97
N GLY A 375 -23.94 -40.50 -21.54
CA GLY A 375 -24.91 -40.36 -20.43
C GLY A 375 -24.18 -40.34 -19.07
N SER A 376 -24.08 -39.28 -18.25
CA SER A 376 -25.05 -38.34 -17.69
C SER A 376 -24.31 -37.05 -17.20
N ALA A 377 -24.71 -35.85 -17.61
CA ALA A 377 -25.61 -34.91 -16.93
C ALA A 377 -25.05 -34.27 -15.63
N PHE A 378 -24.58 -33.01 -15.72
CA PHE A 378 -25.11 -31.89 -14.93
C PHE A 378 -24.77 -30.56 -15.62
N SER A 379 -25.82 -29.79 -15.87
CA SER A 379 -25.90 -28.62 -16.73
C SER A 379 -25.54 -27.31 -16.03
N LYS A 380 -24.76 -26.47 -16.72
CA LYS A 380 -24.77 -25.01 -16.54
C LYS A 380 -26.00 -24.43 -17.24
N ALA A 381 -26.71 -23.52 -16.59
CA ALA A 381 -27.48 -22.48 -17.27
C ALA A 381 -27.58 -21.24 -16.38
N SER A 382 -27.18 -20.11 -16.96
CA SER A 382 -27.59 -18.77 -16.54
C SER A 382 -28.72 -18.36 -17.48
N ILE A 383 -29.75 -17.65 -16.98
CA ILE A 383 -30.49 -16.53 -17.61
C ILE A 383 -31.59 -16.05 -16.63
N ASP A 384 -31.38 -14.83 -16.15
CA ASP A 384 -32.30 -13.68 -15.97
C ASP A 384 -33.83 -13.88 -15.92
N GLN A 385 -34.49 -13.39 -14.84
CA GLN A 385 -35.63 -12.45 -14.88
C GLN A 385 -36.30 -12.19 -13.50
N THR A 386 -36.28 -10.91 -13.10
CA THR A 386 -37.35 -10.09 -12.46
C THR A 386 -38.06 -10.47 -11.13
N LEU A 387 -37.97 -9.48 -10.23
CA LEU A 387 -39.03 -8.86 -9.41
C LEU A 387 -39.68 -9.67 -8.26
N GLY A 388 -39.20 -9.40 -7.04
CA GLY A 388 -39.97 -9.51 -5.81
C GLY A 388 -39.62 -8.34 -4.90
N LYS A 389 -40.45 -7.30 -4.90
CA LYS A 389 -40.41 -6.20 -3.93
C LYS A 389 -40.91 -6.74 -2.59
N THR A 390 -40.08 -6.72 -1.56
CA THR A 390 -40.53 -6.55 -0.18
C THR A 390 -39.70 -5.46 0.44
N LYS A 391 -40.44 -4.42 0.85
CA LYS A 391 -40.01 -3.17 1.43
C LYS A 391 -39.67 -3.40 2.92
N ASP A 392 -38.75 -2.56 3.36
CA ASP A 392 -38.60 -1.99 4.71
C ASP A 392 -37.62 -2.63 5.71
N PHE A 393 -36.88 -1.68 6.32
CA PHE A 393 -36.07 -1.71 7.54
C PHE A 393 -34.63 -2.27 7.43
N ASP A 394 -33.68 -1.37 7.14
CA ASP A 394 -32.71 -0.86 8.14
C ASP A 394 -31.67 0.05 7.45
N ASP A 395 -31.81 1.36 7.68
CA ASP A 395 -30.87 2.39 7.25
C ASP A 395 -29.77 2.49 8.32
N ASP A 396 -28.97 1.43 8.45
CA ASP A 396 -27.80 1.39 9.32
C ASP A 396 -26.64 2.11 8.64
N GLN A 397 -26.23 3.23 9.24
CA GLN A 397 -24.95 3.95 9.10
C GLN A 397 -24.00 3.35 8.05
N ALA A 398 -24.10 3.83 6.81
CA ALA A 398 -22.94 3.82 5.93
C ALA A 398 -21.84 4.63 6.63
N VAL A 399 -20.85 3.93 7.20
CA VAL A 399 -19.63 4.54 7.74
C VAL A 399 -18.99 5.34 6.60
N LEU A 400 -19.27 6.65 6.56
CA LEU A 400 -18.66 7.57 5.62
C LEU A 400 -17.17 7.57 5.93
N LEU A 401 -16.39 6.95 5.04
CA LEU A 401 -14.94 6.98 5.14
C LEU A 401 -14.47 8.44 5.17
N PRO A 402 -13.52 8.80 6.06
CA PRO A 402 -13.00 10.15 6.11
C PRO A 402 -12.47 10.59 4.74
N THR A 403 -12.64 11.87 4.42
CA THR A 403 -12.04 12.41 3.18
C THR A 403 -10.52 12.27 3.28
N PRO A 404 -9.83 11.65 2.29
CA PRO A 404 -8.38 11.43 2.35
C PRO A 404 -7.58 12.69 2.66
N ALA A 405 -8.02 13.84 2.15
CA ALA A 405 -7.42 15.13 2.40
C ALA A 405 -7.42 15.53 3.89
N PHE A 406 -8.44 15.17 4.67
CA PHE A 406 -8.50 15.47 6.10
C PHE A 406 -7.71 14.48 6.94
N VAL A 407 -7.62 13.21 6.52
CA VAL A 407 -6.69 12.24 7.11
C VAL A 407 -5.26 12.74 6.96
N GLN A 408 -4.91 13.17 5.75
CA GLN A 408 -3.62 13.75 5.43
C GLN A 408 -3.31 15.00 6.26
N GLN A 409 -4.28 15.91 6.43
CA GLN A 409 -4.17 17.08 7.29
C GLN A 409 -3.88 16.68 8.76
N ALA A 410 -4.60 15.70 9.30
CA ALA A 410 -4.39 15.22 10.67
C ALA A 410 -3.02 14.57 10.86
N SER A 411 -2.60 13.72 9.93
CA SER A 411 -1.28 13.07 9.96
C SER A 411 -0.15 14.09 9.81
N ALA A 412 -0.31 15.11 8.97
CA ALA A 412 0.64 16.21 8.84
C ALA A 412 0.71 17.04 10.13
N ALA A 413 -0.42 17.39 10.74
CA ALA A 413 -0.47 18.11 12.01
C ALA A 413 0.23 17.33 13.14
N LYS A 414 -0.02 16.01 13.22
CA LYS A 414 0.67 15.12 14.16
C LYS A 414 2.17 15.08 13.92
N CYS A 415 2.59 14.95 12.66
CA CYS A 415 4.00 14.93 12.28
C CYS A 415 4.70 16.24 12.67
N ILE A 416 4.08 17.38 12.36
CA ILE A 416 4.58 18.71 12.72
C ILE A 416 4.70 18.84 14.24
N GLY A 417 3.71 18.39 15.01
CA GLY A 417 3.76 18.39 16.47
C GLY A 417 4.98 17.66 17.03
N VAL A 418 5.28 16.47 16.52
CA VAL A 418 6.48 15.70 16.93
C VAL A 418 7.77 16.40 16.53
N LEU A 419 7.84 17.00 15.34
CA LEU A 419 9.02 17.76 14.90
C LEU A 419 9.28 19.02 15.75
N ILE A 420 8.21 19.68 16.21
CA ILE A 420 8.27 20.83 17.14
C ILE A 420 8.82 20.39 18.50
N GLU A 421 8.42 19.21 18.97
CA GLU A 421 8.91 18.64 20.21
C GLU A 421 10.41 18.32 20.13
N ASP A 422 10.83 17.69 19.02
CA ASP A 422 12.19 17.19 18.77
C ASP A 422 13.27 18.28 18.70
N SER A 423 13.00 19.44 18.08
CA SER A 423 14.05 20.42 17.82
C SER A 423 13.56 21.85 17.63
N VAL A 424 14.17 22.77 18.39
CA VAL A 424 13.93 24.22 18.27
C VAL A 424 14.26 24.75 16.86
N ASN A 425 15.30 24.20 16.22
CA ASN A 425 15.68 24.64 14.88
C ASN A 425 14.65 24.20 13.83
N LEU A 426 14.05 23.01 14.00
CA LEU A 426 12.94 22.56 13.16
C LEU A 426 11.70 23.40 13.42
N THR A 427 11.41 23.74 14.68
CA THR A 427 10.31 24.64 15.04
C THR A 427 10.43 25.99 14.33
N LYS A 428 11.62 26.63 14.38
CA LYS A 428 11.85 27.91 13.67
C LYS A 428 11.55 27.80 12.18
N ARG A 429 12.06 26.75 11.52
CA ARG A 429 11.83 26.50 10.09
C ARG A 429 10.35 26.22 9.78
N LEU A 430 9.67 25.43 10.61
CA LEU A 430 8.23 25.16 10.44
C LEU A 430 7.40 26.44 10.58
N LEU A 431 7.70 27.25 11.60
CA LEU A 431 7.03 28.52 11.83
C LEU A 431 7.23 29.49 10.66
N SER A 432 8.45 29.58 10.13
CA SER A 432 8.72 30.45 8.97
C SER A 432 8.08 29.96 7.66
N LEU A 433 7.72 28.67 7.60
CA LEU A 433 6.93 28.11 6.51
C LEU A 433 5.41 28.31 6.71
N GLY A 434 4.98 28.94 7.80
CA GLY A 434 3.58 29.21 8.10
C GLY A 434 2.87 28.10 8.87
N ALA A 435 3.60 27.20 9.55
CA ALA A 435 3.00 26.07 10.28
C ALA A 435 1.96 26.51 11.32
N LEU A 436 2.16 27.61 12.05
CA LEU A 436 1.18 28.06 13.05
C LEU A 436 -0.18 28.37 12.41
N SER A 437 -0.18 29.11 11.30
CA SER A 437 -1.41 29.43 10.57
C SER A 437 -2.12 28.18 10.04
N GLY A 438 -1.35 27.21 9.53
CA GLY A 438 -1.90 25.93 9.05
C GLY A 438 -2.44 25.06 10.19
N LEU A 439 -1.80 25.06 11.35
CA LEU A 439 -2.28 24.32 12.51
C LEU A 439 -3.59 24.93 13.02
N LEU A 440 -3.70 26.25 13.08
CA LEU A 440 -4.96 26.90 13.45
C LEU A 440 -6.07 26.64 12.43
N TYR A 441 -5.74 26.63 11.13
CA TYR A 441 -6.68 26.22 10.09
C TYR A 441 -7.17 24.77 10.30
N ALA A 442 -6.25 23.83 10.56
CA ALA A 442 -6.60 22.43 10.84
C ALA A 442 -7.40 22.24 12.14
N MET A 443 -7.14 23.09 13.13
CA MET A 443 -7.89 23.13 14.38
C MET A 443 -9.34 23.59 14.22
N GLY A 444 -9.63 24.39 13.20
CA GLY A 444 -11.00 24.77 12.82
C GLY A 444 -11.72 23.74 11.93
N ASN A 445 -11.12 22.58 11.63
CA ASN A 445 -11.73 21.60 10.74
C ASN A 445 -12.83 20.77 11.42
N LEU A 446 -14.05 21.28 11.43
CA LEU A 446 -15.24 20.58 11.96
C LEU A 446 -15.60 19.29 11.21
N GLU A 447 -15.12 19.08 9.98
CA GLU A 447 -15.41 17.87 9.22
C GLU A 447 -14.56 16.66 9.67
N TYR A 448 -13.48 16.88 10.43
CA TYR A 448 -12.63 15.78 10.89
C TYR A 448 -11.99 16.02 12.27
N PRO A 449 -12.49 15.35 13.33
CA PRO A 449 -12.02 15.54 14.71
C PRO A 449 -10.53 15.30 14.94
N ASP A 450 -9.92 14.30 14.28
CA ASP A 450 -8.50 14.00 14.46
C ASP A 450 -7.59 15.12 13.96
N SER A 451 -8.00 15.84 12.91
CA SER A 451 -7.30 17.07 12.46
C SER A 451 -7.30 18.11 13.56
N GLN A 452 -8.47 18.34 14.18
CA GLN A 452 -8.59 19.31 15.26
C GLN A 452 -7.76 18.92 16.47
N ARG A 453 -7.82 17.64 16.87
CA ARG A 453 -7.09 17.13 18.03
C ARG A 453 -5.58 17.26 17.84
N HIS A 454 -5.02 16.76 16.74
CA HIS A 454 -3.59 16.80 16.51
C HIS A 454 -3.08 18.23 16.31
N ALA A 455 -3.85 19.10 15.67
CA ALA A 455 -3.52 20.50 15.56
C ALA A 455 -3.56 21.22 16.92
N SER A 456 -4.59 20.98 17.74
CA SER A 456 -4.73 21.56 19.08
C SER A 456 -3.54 21.21 19.97
N LEU A 457 -3.13 19.94 19.96
CA LEU A 457 -1.95 19.48 20.71
C LEU A 457 -0.67 20.17 20.23
N ALA A 458 -0.46 20.28 18.92
CA ALA A 458 0.72 20.95 18.37
C ALA A 458 0.74 22.46 18.70
N VAL A 459 -0.41 23.14 18.64
CA VAL A 459 -0.54 24.57 19.01
C VAL A 459 -0.28 24.75 20.50
N LYS A 460 -0.81 23.87 21.37
CA LYS A 460 -0.55 23.94 22.82
C LYS A 460 0.93 23.85 23.12
N MET A 461 1.61 22.86 22.51
CA MET A 461 3.05 22.68 22.67
C MET A 461 3.84 23.93 22.27
N LEU A 462 3.42 24.64 21.22
CA LEU A 462 4.04 25.91 20.83
C LEU A 462 3.77 27.02 21.86
N CYS A 463 2.54 27.15 22.36
CA CYS A 463 2.17 28.15 23.36
C CYS A 463 2.86 27.92 24.71
N GLU A 464 3.04 26.67 25.12
CA GLU A 464 3.74 26.29 26.35
C GLU A 464 5.25 26.58 26.26
N ARG A 465 5.84 26.40 25.08
CA ARG A 465 7.28 26.53 24.88
C ARG A 465 7.72 27.94 24.50
N TYR A 466 6.83 28.76 23.93
CA TYR A 466 7.17 30.08 23.38
C TYR A 466 6.12 31.14 23.71
N LEU A 467 6.46 32.05 24.62
CA LEU A 467 5.60 33.15 25.05
C LEU A 467 5.08 34.02 23.88
N PRO A 468 5.91 34.41 22.88
CA PRO A 468 5.41 35.21 21.76
C PRO A 468 4.31 34.48 20.96
N ILE A 469 4.39 33.16 20.84
CA ILE A 469 3.37 32.38 20.14
C ILE A 469 2.09 32.34 20.97
N ARG A 470 2.20 32.19 22.29
CA ARG A 470 1.05 32.24 23.21
C ARG A 470 0.28 33.56 23.10
N GLU A 471 0.97 34.69 23.06
CA GLU A 471 0.34 36.01 22.92
C GLU A 471 -0.43 36.12 21.60
N VAL A 472 0.21 35.73 20.49
CA VAL A 472 -0.43 35.78 19.17
C VAL A 472 -1.64 34.83 19.09
N VAL A 473 -1.53 33.60 19.61
CA VAL A 473 -2.64 32.65 19.60
C VAL A 473 -3.79 33.13 20.48
N SER A 474 -3.50 33.69 21.66
CA SER A 474 -4.52 34.29 22.53
C SER A 474 -5.23 35.47 21.86
N GLN A 475 -4.48 36.33 21.16
CA GLN A 475 -5.05 37.45 20.42
C GLN A 475 -5.95 36.99 19.26
N VAL A 476 -5.58 35.91 18.57
CA VAL A 476 -6.34 35.38 17.42
C VAL A 476 -7.61 34.68 17.85
N MET A 477 -7.55 33.88 18.92
CA MET A 477 -8.70 33.16 19.47
C MET A 477 -9.64 34.05 20.29
N GLY A 478 -9.09 35.08 20.94
CA GLY A 478 -9.72 35.77 22.05
C GLY A 478 -9.54 35.01 23.37
N GLN A 479 -9.51 35.75 24.48
CA GLN A 479 -9.15 35.24 25.80
C GLN A 479 -10.02 34.05 26.26
N ALA A 480 -11.35 34.13 26.06
CA ALA A 480 -12.26 33.09 26.51
C ALA A 480 -12.05 31.75 25.76
N LEU A 481 -11.89 31.81 24.43
CA LEU A 481 -11.65 30.62 23.61
C LEU A 481 -10.26 30.02 23.90
N TYR A 482 -9.26 30.88 24.10
CA TYR A 482 -7.91 30.47 24.46
C TYR A 482 -7.86 29.73 25.80
N GLU A 483 -8.54 30.24 26.84
CA GLU A 483 -8.59 29.60 28.16
C GLU A 483 -9.25 28.22 28.11
N GLU A 484 -10.34 28.08 27.35
CA GLU A 484 -11.01 26.79 27.16
C GLU A 484 -10.13 25.79 26.40
N PHE A 485 -9.51 26.24 25.30
CA PHE A 485 -8.51 25.48 24.54
C PHE A 485 -7.37 24.98 25.42
N PHE A 486 -6.80 25.86 26.24
CA PHE A 486 -5.63 25.53 27.04
C PHE A 486 -5.96 24.54 28.17
N LYS A 487 -7.16 24.67 28.76
CA LYS A 487 -7.64 23.80 29.83
C LYS A 487 -8.01 22.40 29.35
N ASN A 488 -8.70 22.28 28.21
CA ASN A 488 -9.27 21.02 27.72
C ASN A 488 -8.75 20.63 26.33
N THR A 489 -7.45 20.77 26.07
CA THR A 489 -6.88 20.67 24.70
C THR A 489 -7.22 19.38 23.97
N ASP A 490 -7.20 18.23 24.65
CA ASP A 490 -7.51 16.93 24.04
C ASP A 490 -8.98 16.76 23.67
N GLU A 491 -9.88 17.48 24.33
CA GLU A 491 -11.34 17.39 24.15
C GLU A 491 -11.92 18.67 23.52
N PHE A 492 -11.07 19.64 23.21
CA PHE A 492 -11.46 20.98 22.77
C PHE A 492 -12.35 20.93 21.51
N TYR A 493 -12.04 20.01 20.60
CA TYR A 493 -12.80 19.79 19.38
C TYR A 493 -14.26 19.36 19.62
N LEU A 494 -14.59 18.78 20.78
CA LEU A 494 -15.96 18.35 21.11
C LEU A 494 -16.90 19.54 21.37
N ARG A 495 -16.35 20.72 21.68
CA ARG A 495 -17.10 21.93 22.05
C ARG A 495 -16.96 23.07 21.04
N MET A 496 -16.23 22.83 19.95
CA MET A 496 -15.96 23.83 18.94
C MET A 496 -17.25 24.23 18.19
N THR A 497 -17.63 25.49 18.32
CA THR A 497 -18.76 26.04 17.55
C THR A 497 -18.34 26.40 16.12
N PRO A 498 -19.28 26.41 15.15
CA PRO A 498 -19.00 26.87 13.78
C PRO A 498 -18.39 28.27 13.70
N LEU A 499 -18.80 29.20 14.58
CA LEU A 499 -18.24 30.56 14.63
C LEU A 499 -16.78 30.57 15.10
N GLN A 500 -16.46 29.79 16.14
CA GLN A 500 -15.09 29.64 16.62
C GLN A 500 -14.21 28.94 15.57
N ALA A 501 -14.75 27.94 14.87
CA ALA A 501 -14.06 27.27 13.78
C ALA A 501 -13.77 28.22 12.60
N ASP A 502 -14.73 29.06 12.22
CA ASP A 502 -14.58 30.06 11.17
C ASP A 502 -13.52 31.13 11.53
N LEU A 503 -13.50 31.58 12.79
CA LEU A 503 -12.45 32.45 13.32
C LEU A 503 -11.04 31.85 13.13
N LEU A 504 -10.89 30.55 13.39
CA LEU A 504 -9.61 29.83 13.26
C LEU A 504 -9.21 29.61 11.80
N VAL A 505 -10.15 29.25 10.94
CA VAL A 505 -9.92 29.04 9.51
C VAL A 505 -9.55 30.34 8.78
N SER A 506 -10.17 31.46 9.17
CA SER A 506 -9.91 32.80 8.61
C SER A 506 -8.63 33.46 9.14
N SER A 507 -7.94 32.81 10.09
CA SER A 507 -6.79 33.41 10.79
C SER A 507 -5.53 33.61 9.93
N LYS A 508 -5.48 33.05 8.71
CA LYS A 508 -4.33 33.12 7.77
C LYS A 508 -3.74 34.52 7.58
N ALA A 509 -4.56 35.56 7.57
CA ALA A 509 -4.11 36.93 7.31
C ALA A 509 -3.36 37.59 8.50
N LYS A 510 -3.43 37.01 9.70
CA LYS A 510 -2.97 37.65 10.95
C LYS A 510 -1.53 37.30 11.37
N PHE A 511 -0.83 36.43 10.63
CA PHE A 511 0.45 35.85 11.03
C PHE A 511 1.65 36.26 10.17
N ALA A 512 1.48 37.24 9.28
CA ALA A 512 2.60 37.83 8.55
C ALA A 512 3.54 38.52 9.56
N GLY A 513 4.71 37.93 9.83
CA GLY A 513 5.69 38.46 10.79
C GLY A 513 6.22 37.47 11.85
N ILE A 514 5.77 36.21 11.86
CA ILE A 514 6.33 35.17 12.76
C ILE A 514 7.81 34.85 12.43
N ASP A 515 8.26 35.17 11.21
CA ASP A 515 9.62 34.93 10.71
C ASP A 515 10.73 35.56 11.58
N GLU A 516 10.39 36.60 12.35
CA GLU A 516 11.33 37.36 13.20
C GLU A 516 11.20 37.01 14.70
N ILE A 517 10.38 36.03 15.09
CA ILE A 517 10.25 35.68 16.51
C ILE A 517 11.57 35.09 17.01
N SER A 518 12.31 35.88 17.79
CA SER A 518 13.33 35.40 18.71
C SER A 518 12.66 34.45 19.70
N LEU A 519 12.70 33.15 19.39
CA LEU A 519 12.31 32.08 20.31
C LEU A 519 13.34 31.99 21.44
N GLU A 520 13.36 32.98 22.33
CA GLU A 520 14.08 32.90 23.60
C GLU A 520 13.32 31.92 24.50
N LYS A 521 14.00 30.85 24.92
CA LYS A 521 13.44 29.92 25.90
C LYS A 521 13.35 30.65 27.24
N GLU A 522 12.21 30.58 27.91
CA GLU A 522 12.24 30.71 29.37
C GLU A 522 13.13 29.59 29.93
N ALA A 523 14.08 29.98 30.77
CA ALA A 523 15.10 29.14 31.37
C ALA A 523 14.53 28.11 32.35
#